data_AF-S5MDF6-F1
#
_entry.id   AF-S5MDF6-F1
#
_cell.length_a   1.000
_cell.length_b   1.000
_cell.length_c   1.000
_cell.angle_alpha   90.00
_cell.angle_beta   90.00
_cell.angle_gamma   90.00
#
_symmetry.space_group_name_H-M   'P 1'
#
loop_
_entity.id
_entity.type
_entity.pdbx_description
1 polymer ?
#
loop_
_entity_poly.entity_id
_entity_poly.type
_entity_poly.pdbx_seq_one_letter_code
_entity_poly.pdbx_strand_id
1 'polypeptide(L)'
;MELNKEIIILFKNKKVIMYLILIFMILIILSILAFIKIVNYTFITGYLLASCFLYFSFIFMKFAIRDLTNSLNPYNYVFFSILRAGFYIVPFLISFYLPDIFNVYGLLIGFVINWIPLVFIHKQSK
;
A
#
# COMPACT_ATOMS: atom_id res chain seq x y z
N MET A 1 25.63 7.25 -8.66
CA MET A 1 26.10 5.84 -8.56
C MET A 1 25.37 5.04 -7.47
N GLU A 2 24.69 5.68 -6.51
CA GLU A 2 23.88 5.00 -5.48
C GLU A 2 22.56 4.42 -6.01
N LEU A 3 21.91 5.10 -6.96
CA LEU A 3 20.68 4.64 -7.62
C LEU A 3 20.83 3.23 -8.23
N ASN A 4 22.00 2.91 -8.76
CA ASN A 4 22.26 1.61 -9.38
C ASN A 4 22.43 0.49 -8.33
N LYS A 5 22.96 0.80 -7.14
CA LYS A 5 23.10 -0.17 -6.05
C LYS A 5 21.73 -0.55 -5.46
N GLU A 6 20.82 0.40 -5.30
CA GLU A 6 19.47 0.11 -4.78
C GLU A 6 18.66 -0.75 -5.74
N ILE A 7 18.74 -0.49 -7.05
CA ILE A 7 18.10 -1.32 -8.09
C ILE A 7 18.63 -2.75 -8.03
N ILE A 8 19.95 -2.94 -7.94
CA ILE A 8 20.57 -4.28 -7.84
C ILE A 8 20.13 -5.01 -6.55
N ILE A 9 19.99 -4.31 -5.43
CA ILE A 9 19.51 -4.88 -4.16
C ILE A 9 18.01 -5.25 -4.23
N LEU A 10 17.20 -4.42 -4.90
CA LEU A 10 15.78 -4.71 -5.19
C LEU A 10 15.64 -5.98 -6.05
N PHE A 11 16.46 -6.13 -7.09
CA PHE A 11 16.47 -7.33 -7.95
C PHE A 11 17.05 -8.58 -7.27
N LYS A 12 17.86 -8.42 -6.22
CA LYS A 12 18.36 -9.55 -5.43
C LYS A 12 17.26 -10.20 -4.58
N ASN A 13 16.22 -9.44 -4.22
CA ASN A 13 15.16 -9.92 -3.35
C ASN A 13 13.98 -10.51 -4.14
N LYS A 14 14.09 -11.80 -4.49
CA LYS A 14 13.09 -12.56 -5.28
C LYS A 14 11.64 -12.37 -4.82
N LYS A 15 11.42 -12.17 -3.50
CA LYS A 15 10.08 -11.97 -2.91
C LYS A 15 9.46 -10.61 -3.26
N VAL A 16 10.28 -9.56 -3.34
CA VAL A 16 9.81 -8.20 -3.71
C VAL A 16 9.42 -8.18 -5.18
N ILE A 17 10.19 -8.84 -6.05
CA ILE A 17 9.86 -9.02 -7.48
C ILE A 17 8.55 -9.78 -7.63
N MET A 18 8.36 -10.89 -6.90
CA MET A 18 7.12 -11.67 -6.98
C MET A 18 5.89 -10.84 -6.59
N TYR A 19 6.01 -9.99 -5.57
CA TYR A 19 4.94 -9.09 -5.16
C TYR A 19 4.65 -7.99 -6.19
N LEU A 20 5.70 -7.38 -6.76
CA LEU A 20 5.57 -6.39 -7.85
C LEU A 20 4.86 -7.00 -9.07
N ILE A 21 5.21 -8.23 -9.45
CA ILE A 21 4.54 -8.95 -10.55
C ILE A 21 3.06 -9.16 -10.24
N LEU A 22 2.71 -9.52 -9.00
CA LEU A 22 1.33 -9.75 -8.59
C LEU A 22 0.49 -8.45 -8.68
N ILE A 23 1.01 -7.32 -8.17
CA ILE A 23 0.36 -6.01 -8.31
C ILE A 23 0.19 -5.63 -9.78
N PHE A 24 1.22 -5.86 -10.59
CA PHE A 24 1.19 -5.54 -12.02
C PHE A 24 0.12 -6.36 -12.76
N MET A 25 -0.01 -7.65 -12.46
CA MET A 25 -1.09 -8.50 -12.98
C MET A 25 -2.48 -7.95 -12.62
N ILE A 26 -2.68 -7.51 -11.38
CA ILE A 26 -3.97 -6.93 -10.94
C ILE A 26 -4.27 -5.63 -11.68
N LEU A 27 -3.29 -4.75 -11.85
CA LEU A 27 -3.46 -3.51 -12.61
C LEU A 27 -3.79 -3.79 -14.07
N ILE A 28 -3.18 -4.80 -14.68
CA ILE A 28 -3.53 -5.23 -16.05
C ILE A 28 -4.98 -5.70 -16.11
N ILE A 29 -5.41 -6.57 -15.19
CA ILE A 29 -6.79 -7.08 -15.16
C ILE A 29 -7.78 -5.93 -14.99
N LEU A 30 -7.55 -5.03 -14.03
CA LEU A 30 -8.40 -3.86 -13.81
C LEU A 30 -8.45 -2.92 -15.04
N SER A 31 -7.32 -2.74 -15.71
CA SER A 31 -7.23 -1.95 -16.95
C SER A 31 -8.03 -2.58 -18.09
N ILE A 32 -7.94 -3.90 -18.27
CA ILE A 32 -8.73 -4.63 -19.27
C ILE A 32 -10.23 -4.52 -18.95
N LEU A 33 -10.63 -4.72 -17.69
CA LEU A 33 -12.03 -4.58 -17.26
C LEU A 33 -12.56 -3.15 -17.49
N ALA A 34 -11.71 -2.14 -17.28
CA ALA A 34 -12.06 -0.75 -17.56
C ALA A 34 -12.17 -0.46 -19.06
N PHE A 35 -11.28 -1.03 -19.87
CA PHE A 35 -11.29 -0.87 -21.33
C PHE A 35 -12.53 -1.49 -21.97
N ILE A 36 -12.94 -2.67 -21.47
CA ILE A 36 -14.18 -3.37 -21.89
C ILE A 36 -15.44 -2.68 -21.31
N LYS A 37 -15.29 -1.61 -20.51
CA LYS A 37 -16.36 -0.87 -19.83
C LYS A 37 -17.21 -1.72 -18.88
N ILE A 38 -16.67 -2.83 -18.39
CA ILE A 38 -17.29 -3.63 -17.32
C ILE A 38 -17.21 -2.85 -16.00
N VAL A 39 -16.14 -2.07 -15.84
CA VAL A 39 -15.86 -1.29 -14.63
C VAL A 39 -15.48 0.14 -15.02
N ASN A 40 -15.89 1.13 -14.23
CA ASN A 40 -15.50 2.52 -14.47
C ASN A 40 -14.03 2.78 -14.14
N TYR A 41 -13.41 3.76 -14.79
CA TYR A 41 -12.03 4.18 -14.50
C TYR A 41 -11.83 4.56 -13.01
N THR A 42 -12.91 4.96 -12.33
CA THR A 42 -12.94 5.31 -10.90
C THR A 42 -12.56 4.14 -9.99
N PHE A 43 -12.64 2.89 -10.47
CA PHE A 43 -12.10 1.74 -9.75
C PHE A 43 -10.58 1.70 -9.74
N ILE A 44 -9.92 2.05 -10.85
CA ILE A 44 -8.47 2.04 -10.96
C ILE A 44 -7.90 3.12 -10.04
N THR A 45 -8.46 4.32 -10.09
CA THR A 45 -8.07 5.44 -9.23
C THR A 45 -8.32 5.13 -7.75
N GLY A 46 -9.46 4.50 -7.42
CA GLY A 46 -9.76 4.01 -6.06
C GLY A 46 -8.74 2.99 -5.57
N TYR A 47 -8.38 2.01 -6.42
CA TYR A 47 -7.34 1.01 -6.13
C TYR A 47 -5.97 1.65 -5.89
N LEU A 48 -5.57 2.59 -6.75
CA LEU A 48 -4.30 3.31 -6.61
C LEU A 48 -4.25 4.13 -5.32
N LEU A 49 -5.33 4.84 -4.99
CA LEU A 49 -5.44 5.62 -3.75
C LEU A 49 -5.24 4.73 -2.52
N ALA A 50 -5.94 3.59 -2.45
CA ALA A 50 -5.78 2.63 -1.38
C ALA A 50 -4.35 2.10 -1.27
N SER A 51 -3.77 1.73 -2.41
CA SER A 51 -2.41 1.20 -2.49
C SER A 51 -1.39 2.19 -1.92
N CYS A 52 -1.43 3.45 -2.37
CA CYS A 52 -0.53 4.50 -1.91
C CYS A 52 -0.61 4.71 -0.39
N PHE A 53 -1.82 4.88 0.15
CA PHE A 53 -2.03 5.11 1.58
C PHE A 53 -1.61 3.90 2.43
N LEU A 54 -1.83 2.68 1.95
CA LEU A 54 -1.40 1.46 2.65
C LEU A 54 0.13 1.36 2.72
N TYR A 55 0.84 1.68 1.63
CA TYR A 55 2.31 1.74 1.64
C TYR A 55 2.85 2.81 2.59
N PHE A 56 2.27 4.01 2.60
CA PHE A 56 2.66 5.05 3.56
C PHE A 56 2.47 4.56 4.99
N SER A 57 1.30 4.00 5.32
CA SER A 57 1.03 3.40 6.65
C SER A 57 2.13 2.41 7.06
N PHE A 58 2.60 1.57 6.14
CA PHE A 58 3.63 0.59 6.45
C PHE A 58 5.01 1.20 6.67
N ILE A 59 5.39 2.18 5.85
CA ILE A 59 6.64 2.91 6.01
C ILE A 59 6.68 3.59 7.38
N PHE A 60 5.60 4.27 7.76
CA PHE A 60 5.48 4.91 9.07
C PHE A 60 5.51 3.91 10.23
N MET A 61 4.90 2.72 10.08
CA MET A 61 5.01 1.66 11.10
C MET A 61 6.46 1.21 11.31
N LYS A 62 7.23 1.02 10.23
CA LYS A 62 8.66 0.67 10.34
C LYS A 62 9.45 1.76 11.05
N PHE A 63 9.19 3.03 10.73
CA PHE A 63 9.82 4.15 11.42
C PHE A 63 9.45 4.18 12.90
N ALA A 64 8.18 3.96 13.24
CA ALA A 64 7.70 3.93 14.62
C ALA A 64 8.35 2.84 15.46
N ILE A 65 8.46 1.62 14.92
CA ILE A 65 9.12 0.50 15.60
C ILE A 65 10.61 0.82 15.81
N ARG A 66 11.29 1.32 14.78
CA ARG A 66 12.71 1.65 14.87
C ARG A 66 12.96 2.76 15.90
N ASP A 67 12.12 3.79 15.92
CA ASP A 67 12.21 4.88 16.87
C ASP A 67 11.96 4.42 18.30
N LEU A 68 10.98 3.51 18.51
CA LEU A 68 10.72 2.91 19.81
C LEU A 68 11.90 2.08 20.31
N THR A 69 12.52 1.26 19.46
CA THR A 69 13.68 0.46 19.85
C THR A 69 14.90 1.32 20.21
N ASN A 70 15.06 2.48 19.56
CA ASN A 70 16.22 3.34 19.77
C ASN A 70 16.06 4.35 20.90
N SER A 71 14.89 5.00 20.99
CA SER A 71 14.61 6.06 21.96
C SER A 71 13.88 5.57 23.21
N LEU A 72 13.29 4.37 23.16
CA LEU A 72 12.37 3.84 24.17
C LEU A 72 11.20 4.79 24.49
N ASN A 73 10.89 5.74 23.61
CA ASN A 73 9.83 6.71 23.82
C ASN A 73 8.47 6.17 23.36
N PRO A 74 7.55 5.82 24.28
CA PRO A 74 6.25 5.27 23.91
C PRO A 74 5.33 6.31 23.25
N TYR A 75 5.52 7.61 23.50
CA TYR A 75 4.65 8.65 22.96
C TYR A 75 4.79 8.78 21.44
N ASN A 76 6.01 8.69 20.91
CA ASN A 76 6.25 8.70 19.47
C ASN A 76 5.61 7.48 18.79
N TYR A 77 5.70 6.31 19.42
CA TYR A 77 5.05 5.11 18.91
C TYR A 77 3.53 5.26 18.85
N VAL A 78 2.90 5.81 19.89
CA VAL A 78 1.46 6.10 19.92
C VAL A 78 1.10 7.12 18.84
N PHE A 79 1.88 8.19 18.68
CA PHE A 79 1.68 9.19 17.64
C PHE A 79 1.66 8.58 16.23
N PHE A 80 2.66 7.78 15.89
CA PHE A 80 2.70 7.10 14.60
C PHE A 80 1.59 6.05 14.43
N SER A 81 1.15 5.42 15.52
CA SER A 81 0.01 4.49 15.50
C SER A 81 -1.30 5.21 15.18
N ILE A 82 -1.51 6.40 15.74
CA ILE A 82 -2.67 7.26 15.40
C ILE A 82 -2.58 7.73 13.95
N LEU A 83 -1.40 8.17 13.50
CA LEU A 83 -1.17 8.58 12.11
C LEU A 83 -1.49 7.44 11.13
N ARG A 84 -1.13 6.21 11.50
CA ARG A 84 -1.45 4.99 10.73
C ARG A 84 -2.96 4.75 10.61
N ALA A 85 -3.73 4.94 11.69
CA ALA A 85 -5.18 4.88 11.62
C ALA A 85 -5.73 5.95 10.66
N GLY A 86 -5.14 7.15 10.67
CA GLY A 86 -5.42 8.20 9.69
C GLY A 86 -5.22 7.74 8.24
N PHE A 87 -4.11 7.06 7.93
CA PHE A 87 -3.87 6.53 6.59
C PHE A 87 -4.88 5.46 6.14
N TYR A 88 -5.60 4.83 7.08
CA TYR A 88 -6.70 3.93 6.75
C TYR A 88 -8.01 4.68 6.54
N ILE A 89 -8.33 5.65 7.39
CA ILE A 89 -9.62 6.35 7.36
C ILE A 89 -9.69 7.39 6.22
N VAL A 90 -8.62 8.14 5.99
CA VAL A 90 -8.57 9.22 4.99
C VAL A 90 -8.95 8.76 3.58
N PRO A 91 -8.38 7.69 3.00
CA PRO A 91 -8.74 7.29 1.65
C PRO A 91 -10.20 6.84 1.54
N PHE A 92 -10.77 6.25 2.61
CA PHE A 92 -12.21 5.97 2.66
C PHE A 92 -13.05 7.24 2.65
N LEU A 93 -12.69 8.25 3.45
CA LEU A 93 -13.40 9.54 3.41
C LEU A 93 -13.34 10.15 2.01
N ILE A 94 -12.16 10.15 1.38
CA ILE A 94 -11.99 10.67 0.01
C ILE A 94 -12.90 9.94 -0.99
N SER A 95 -13.01 8.60 -0.92
CA SER A 95 -13.87 7.84 -1.83
C SER A 95 -15.37 8.03 -1.57
N PHE A 96 -15.76 8.29 -0.32
CA PHE A 96 -17.15 8.64 0.01
C PHE A 96 -17.54 10.04 -0.46
N TYR A 97 -16.65 11.02 -0.33
CA TYR A 97 -16.94 12.42 -0.72
C TYR A 97 -16.73 12.70 -2.21
N LEU A 98 -15.88 11.93 -2.91
CA LEU A 98 -15.60 12.09 -4.34
C LEU A 98 -15.83 10.76 -5.11
N PRO A 99 -17.07 10.23 -5.13
CA PRO A 99 -17.37 8.92 -5.74
C PRO A 99 -17.18 8.92 -7.26
N ASP A 100 -17.31 10.07 -7.92
CA ASP A 100 -17.10 10.23 -9.37
C ASP A 100 -15.63 10.15 -9.78
N ILE A 101 -14.71 10.26 -8.81
CA ILE A 101 -13.26 10.17 -9.05
C ILE A 101 -12.70 8.90 -8.44
N PHE A 102 -13.12 8.54 -7.23
CA PHE A 102 -12.60 7.41 -6.47
C PHE A 102 -13.73 6.48 -6.05
N ASN A 103 -13.78 5.29 -6.66
CA ASN A 103 -14.81 4.32 -6.31
C ASN A 103 -14.46 3.58 -4.99
N VAL A 104 -15.44 3.50 -4.08
CA VAL A 104 -15.31 2.81 -2.78
C VAL A 104 -14.95 1.33 -2.94
N TYR A 105 -15.52 0.64 -3.93
CA TYR A 105 -15.21 -0.77 -4.19
C TYR A 105 -13.79 -0.96 -4.72
N GLY A 106 -13.33 -0.07 -5.61
CA GLY A 106 -11.93 -0.06 -6.08
C GLY A 106 -10.96 0.11 -4.91
N LEU A 107 -11.30 0.98 -3.97
CA LEU A 107 -10.53 1.21 -2.75
C LEU A 107 -10.50 -0.02 -1.83
N LEU A 108 -11.65 -0.66 -1.60
CA LEU A 108 -11.76 -1.88 -0.78
C LEU A 108 -10.89 -3.01 -1.34
N ILE A 109 -10.94 -3.22 -2.66
CA ILE A 109 -10.12 -4.20 -3.37
C ILE A 109 -8.63 -3.88 -3.16
N GLY A 110 -8.24 -2.61 -3.31
CA GLY A 110 -6.88 -2.14 -3.07
C GLY A 110 -6.39 -2.41 -1.65
N PHE A 111 -7.23 -2.19 -0.64
CA PHE A 111 -6.88 -2.51 0.75
C PHE A 111 -6.69 -4.01 0.96
N VAL A 112 -7.68 -4.83 0.61
CA VAL A 112 -7.66 -6.28 0.86
C VAL A 112 -6.48 -6.94 0.18
N ILE A 113 -6.27 -6.65 -1.10
CA ILE A 113 -5.24 -7.32 -1.89
C ILE A 113 -3.84 -6.88 -1.45
N ASN A 114 -3.61 -5.59 -1.21
CA ASN A 114 -2.28 -5.13 -0.84
C ASN A 114 -1.91 -5.46 0.60
N TRP A 115 -2.89 -5.74 1.47
CA TRP A 115 -2.61 -6.20 2.83
C TRP A 115 -2.03 -7.62 2.88
N ILE A 116 -2.53 -8.53 2.03
CA ILE A 116 -2.23 -9.97 2.10
C ILE A 116 -0.73 -10.25 1.96
N PRO A 117 -0.02 -9.81 0.90
CA PRO A 117 1.39 -10.14 0.73
C PRO A 117 2.29 -9.49 1.79
N LEU A 118 1.83 -8.38 2.38
CA LEU A 118 2.57 -7.63 3.38
C LEU A 118 2.75 -8.43 4.68
N VAL A 119 1.72 -9.19 5.09
CA VAL A 119 1.77 -10.05 6.29
C VAL A 119 2.78 -11.20 6.11
N PHE A 120 2.86 -11.77 4.91
CA PHE A 120 3.75 -12.90 4.63
C PHE A 120 5.21 -12.51 4.45
N ILE A 121 5.51 -11.29 3.98
CA ILE A 121 6.89 -10.81 3.83
C ILE A 121 7.58 -10.61 5.19
N HIS A 122 6.84 -10.21 6.24
CA HIS A 122 7.45 -9.90 7.53
C HIS A 122 7.79 -11.16 8.38
N LYS A 123 7.09 -12.28 8.18
CA LYS A 123 7.19 -13.48 9.04
C LYS A 123 8.52 -14.25 8.93
N GLN A 124 9.36 -13.98 7.92
CA GLN A 124 10.58 -14.77 7.67
C GLN A 124 11.90 -14.02 7.84
N SER A 125 11.90 -12.83 8.47
CA SER A 125 13.11 -12.10 8.83
C SER A 125 13.55 -12.38 10.28
N LYS A 126 13.54 -13.66 10.68
CA LYS A 126 14.21 -14.16 11.89
C LYS A 126 15.18 -15.23 11.48
#